data_AF-A0A917RUY4-F1
#
_entry.id   AF-A0A917RUY4-F1
#
_cell.length_a   1.000
_cell.length_b   1.000
_cell.length_c   1.000
_cell.angle_alpha   90.00
_cell.angle_beta   90.00
_cell.angle_gamma   90.00
#
_symmetry.space_group_name_H-M   'P 1'
#
loop_
_entity.id
_entity.type
_entity.pdbx_description
1 polymer ?
#
loop_
_entity_poly.entity_id
_entity_poly.type
_entity_poly.pdbx_seq_one_letter_code
_entity_poly.pdbx_strand_id
1 'polypeptide(L)'
;MSEEAARGLADSCDRLAERMRQAREGAAPLTAVRGFPDLPSGHALTRGFAAKGQEYLDALSAFEQTALRHKAAYLAAASLFLEADAANSAALARTVADTA
;
A
#
# COMPACT_ATOMS: atom_id res chain seq x y z
N MET A 1 -8.92 -0.29 25.70
CA MET A 1 -9.56 -0.98 24.56
C MET A 1 -9.68 -2.46 24.93
N SER A 2 -10.73 -3.16 24.51
CA SER A 2 -10.79 -4.61 24.72
C SER A 2 -9.93 -5.35 23.70
N GLU A 3 -9.41 -6.52 24.06
CA GLU A 3 -8.64 -7.36 23.13
C GLU A 3 -9.47 -7.76 21.90
N GLU A 4 -10.74 -8.08 22.08
CA GLU A 4 -11.66 -8.44 20.98
C GLU A 4 -11.82 -7.29 19.98
N ALA A 5 -12.03 -6.06 20.46
CA ALA A 5 -12.11 -4.89 19.59
C ALA A 5 -10.79 -4.62 18.87
N ALA A 6 -9.66 -4.80 19.57
CA ALA A 6 -8.33 -4.63 18.98
C ALA A 6 -8.07 -5.66 17.87
N ARG A 7 -8.40 -6.93 18.09
CA ARG A 7 -8.27 -8.00 17.10
C ARG A 7 -9.19 -7.76 15.90
N GLY A 8 -10.45 -7.36 16.12
CA GLY A 8 -11.37 -7.03 15.02
C GLY A 8 -10.91 -5.86 14.15
N LEU A 9 -10.29 -4.84 14.75
CA LEU A 9 -9.66 -3.74 14.02
C LEU A 9 -8.39 -4.19 13.30
N ALA A 10 -7.54 -5.01 13.94
CA ALA A 10 -6.35 -5.60 13.33
C ALA A 10 -6.70 -6.42 12.07
N ASP A 11 -7.73 -7.26 12.14
CA ASP A 11 -8.22 -8.04 10.99
C ASP A 11 -8.76 -7.14 9.87
N SER A 12 -9.37 -6.02 10.23
CA SER A 12 -9.84 -5.03 9.25
C SER A 12 -8.68 -4.35 8.54
N CYS A 13 -7.61 -4.05 9.27
CA CYS A 13 -6.36 -3.54 8.69
C CYS A 13 -5.70 -4.57 7.75
N ASP A 14 -5.71 -5.86 8.10
CA ASP A 14 -5.19 -6.92 7.21
C ASP A 14 -5.97 -7.00 5.90
N ARG A 15 -7.30 -6.99 5.97
CA ARG A 15 -8.15 -6.96 4.76
C ARG A 15 -7.90 -5.71 3.92
N LEU A 16 -7.67 -4.56 4.55
CA LEU A 16 -7.36 -3.32 3.83
C LEU A 16 -6.01 -3.41 3.12
N ALA A 17 -4.96 -3.88 3.81
CA ALA A 17 -3.63 -4.07 3.25
C ALA A 17 -3.65 -5.02 2.04
N GLU A 18 -4.39 -6.13 2.15
CA GLU A 18 -4.54 -7.09 1.05
C GLU A 18 -5.27 -6.49 -0.16
N ARG A 19 -6.33 -5.70 0.05
CA ARG A 19 -7.01 -4.99 -1.04
C ARG A 19 -6.10 -4.00 -1.75
N MET A 20 -5.26 -3.26 -1.01
CA MET A 20 -4.30 -2.33 -1.61
C MET A 20 -3.26 -3.09 -2.45
N ARG A 21 -2.80 -4.25 -1.97
CA ARG A 21 -1.88 -5.12 -2.70
C ARG A 21 -2.48 -5.62 -4.02
N GLN A 22 -3.70 -6.15 -3.98
CA GLN A 22 -4.41 -6.61 -5.17
C GLN A 22 -4.63 -5.47 -6.18
N ALA A 23 -5.00 -4.28 -5.69
CA ALA A 23 -5.14 -3.10 -6.53
C ALA A 23 -3.81 -2.73 -7.21
N ARG A 24 -2.69 -2.79 -6.47
CA ARG A 24 -1.35 -2.47 -6.98
C ARG A 24 -0.90 -3.47 -8.05
N GLU A 25 -1.11 -4.76 -7.82
CA GLU A 25 -0.81 -5.83 -8.79
C GLU A 25 -1.63 -5.66 -10.08
N GLY A 26 -2.94 -5.33 -9.96
CA GLY A 26 -3.79 -5.04 -11.10
C GLY A 26 -3.47 -3.73 -11.83
N ALA A 27 -2.81 -2.79 -11.15
CA ALA A 27 -2.48 -1.47 -11.65
C ALA A 27 -1.08 -1.37 -12.29
N ALA A 28 -0.23 -2.38 -12.14
CA ALA A 28 1.11 -2.40 -12.75
C ALA A 28 1.12 -2.05 -14.26
N PRO A 29 0.16 -2.52 -15.08
CA PRO A 29 0.08 -2.16 -16.50
C PRO A 29 -0.19 -0.66 -16.78
N LEU A 30 -0.72 0.09 -15.82
CA LEU A 30 -1.06 1.52 -15.99
C LEU A 30 0.18 2.40 -16.19
N THR A 31 1.36 1.92 -15.79
CA THR A 31 2.64 2.61 -16.01
C THR A 31 3.13 2.46 -17.46
N ALA A 32 2.67 1.43 -18.18
CA ALA A 32 3.05 1.14 -19.56
C ALA A 32 2.07 1.77 -20.56
N VAL A 33 2.06 3.10 -20.61
CA VAL A 33 1.15 3.87 -21.46
C VAL A 33 1.52 3.71 -22.95
N ARG A 34 0.54 3.34 -23.77
CA ARG A 34 0.65 3.19 -25.23
C ARG A 34 -0.57 3.80 -25.92
N GLY A 35 -0.45 4.14 -27.20
CA GLY A 35 -1.58 4.57 -28.03
C GLY A 35 -1.66 6.06 -28.35
N PHE A 36 -0.76 6.89 -27.80
CA PHE A 36 -0.61 8.27 -28.26
C PHE A 36 0.20 8.32 -29.58
N PRO A 37 -0.12 9.27 -30.49
CA PRO A 37 0.60 9.42 -31.76
C PRO A 37 2.05 9.88 -31.54
N ASP A 38 2.92 9.60 -32.52
CA ASP A 38 4.33 10.01 -32.52
C ASP A 38 4.51 11.50 -32.88
N LEU A 39 3.98 12.34 -32.00
CA LEU A 39 4.03 13.80 -32.06
C LEU A 39 4.52 14.32 -30.70
N PRO A 40 5.11 15.54 -30.62
CA PRO A 40 5.59 16.10 -29.36
C PRO A 40 4.53 16.10 -28.23
N SER A 41 3.26 16.34 -28.58
CA SER A 41 2.13 16.27 -27.65
C SER A 41 1.84 14.84 -27.19
N GLY A 42 1.92 13.86 -28.08
CA GLY A 42 1.72 12.44 -27.73
C GLY A 42 2.82 11.89 -26.83
N HIS A 43 4.07 12.33 -27.02
CA HIS A 43 5.17 12.03 -26.09
C HIS A 43 4.94 12.64 -24.71
N ALA A 44 4.48 13.89 -24.65
CA ALA A 44 4.16 14.56 -23.39
C ALA A 44 3.04 13.83 -22.63
N LEU A 45 1.98 13.42 -23.31
CA LEU A 45 0.89 12.64 -22.73
C LEU A 45 1.37 11.27 -22.24
N THR A 46 2.16 10.55 -23.05
CA THR A 46 2.71 9.24 -22.66
C THR A 46 3.51 9.35 -21.35
N ARG A 47 4.41 10.34 -21.24
CA ARG A 47 5.17 10.57 -20.01
C ARG A 47 4.28 10.99 -18.83
N GLY A 48 3.33 11.90 -19.07
CA GLY A 48 2.45 12.40 -18.01
C GLY A 48 1.57 11.32 -17.41
N PHE A 49 0.96 10.48 -18.24
CA PHE A 49 0.14 9.36 -17.77
C PHE A 49 0.99 8.26 -17.13
N ALA A 50 2.19 7.97 -17.64
CA ALA A 50 3.10 7.01 -17.01
C ALA A 50 3.50 7.47 -15.60
N ALA A 51 3.84 8.77 -15.45
CA ALA A 51 4.13 9.36 -14.15
C ALA A 51 2.93 9.28 -13.20
N LYS A 52 1.71 9.56 -13.68
CA LYS A 52 0.49 9.40 -12.87
C LYS A 52 0.21 7.95 -12.47
N GLY A 53 0.50 7.00 -13.36
CA GLY A 53 0.46 5.57 -13.06
C GLY A 53 1.39 5.23 -11.90
N GLN A 54 2.62 5.77 -11.92
CA GLN A 54 3.59 5.57 -10.84
C GLN A 54 3.11 6.21 -9.52
N GLU A 55 2.66 7.47 -9.55
CA GLU A 55 2.10 8.14 -8.37
C GLU A 55 0.95 7.35 -7.73
N TYR A 56 0.12 6.70 -8.55
CA TYR A 56 -0.97 5.85 -8.06
C TYR A 56 -0.45 4.59 -7.34
N LEU A 57 0.57 3.92 -7.89
CA LEU A 57 1.21 2.76 -7.25
C LEU A 57 1.88 3.16 -5.91
N ASP A 58 2.52 4.33 -5.87
CA ASP A 58 3.14 4.85 -4.67
C ASP A 58 2.09 5.14 -3.59
N ALA A 59 0.95 5.73 -3.97
CA ALA A 59 -0.16 5.99 -3.06
C ALA A 59 -0.74 4.69 -2.48
N LEU A 60 -0.97 3.66 -3.31
CA LEU A 60 -1.43 2.34 -2.85
C LEU A 60 -0.45 1.71 -1.85
N SER A 61 0.85 1.82 -2.11
CA SER A 61 1.90 1.31 -1.22
C SER A 61 1.92 2.06 0.12
N ALA A 62 1.75 3.38 0.10
CA ALA A 62 1.62 4.19 1.31
C ALA A 62 0.37 3.84 2.14
N PHE A 63 -0.76 3.55 1.49
CA PHE A 63 -1.97 3.08 2.17
C PHE A 63 -1.79 1.69 2.79
N GLU A 64 -1.16 0.74 2.09
CA GLU A 64 -0.82 -0.57 2.63
C GLU A 64 0.03 -0.44 3.91
N GLN A 65 1.10 0.36 3.85
CA GLN A 65 1.98 0.61 5.00
C GLN A 65 1.24 1.26 6.17
N THR A 66 0.35 2.22 5.88
CA THR A 66 -0.45 2.90 6.92
C THR A 66 -1.41 1.94 7.61
N ALA A 67 -2.05 1.03 6.87
CA ALA A 67 -2.93 0.02 7.42
C ALA A 67 -2.19 -0.92 8.38
N LEU A 68 -0.99 -1.38 8.01
CA LEU A 68 -0.16 -2.24 8.86
C LEU A 68 0.33 -1.52 10.14
N ARG A 69 0.68 -0.23 10.04
CA ARG A 69 1.01 0.59 11.23
C ARG A 69 -0.19 0.76 12.17
N HIS A 70 -1.38 0.98 11.62
CA HIS A 70 -2.61 1.07 12.43
C HIS A 70 -2.92 -0.26 13.12
N LYS A 71 -2.75 -1.40 12.45
CA LYS A 71 -2.83 -2.73 13.07
C LYS A 71 -1.93 -2.82 14.30
N ALA A 72 -0.65 -2.47 14.16
CA ALA A 72 0.29 -2.50 15.28
C ALA A 72 -0.16 -1.57 16.43
N ALA A 73 -0.63 -0.36 16.11
CA ALA A 73 -1.12 0.59 17.11
C ALA A 73 -2.36 0.07 17.85
N TYR A 74 -3.31 -0.56 17.16
CA TYR A 74 -4.48 -1.15 17.80
C TYR A 74 -4.09 -2.32 18.71
N LEU A 75 -3.20 -3.21 18.27
CA LEU A 75 -2.71 -4.31 19.11
C LEU A 75 -1.98 -3.78 20.36
N ALA A 76 -1.11 -2.78 20.20
CA ALA A 76 -0.41 -2.15 21.31
C ALA A 76 -1.36 -1.46 22.32
N ALA A 77 -2.43 -0.82 21.84
CA ALA A 77 -3.42 -0.17 22.71
C ALA A 77 -4.32 -1.16 23.49
N ALA A 78 -4.23 -2.46 23.20
CA ALA A 78 -4.77 -3.56 24.02
C ALA A 78 -3.68 -4.37 24.75
N SER A 79 -2.45 -3.84 24.84
CA SER A 79 -1.29 -4.49 25.46
C SER A 79 -0.84 -5.81 24.82
N LEU A 80 -1.24 -6.07 23.56
CA LEU A 80 -0.85 -7.23 22.77
C LEU A 80 0.50 -6.97 22.08
N PHE A 81 1.55 -6.67 22.86
CA PHE A 81 2.81 -6.14 22.33
C PHE A 81 3.56 -7.09 21.38
N LEU A 82 3.52 -8.40 21.63
CA LEU A 82 4.15 -9.37 20.73
C LEU A 82 3.51 -9.37 19.33
N GLU A 83 2.19 -9.28 19.27
CA GLU A 83 1.46 -9.20 18.01
C GLU A 83 1.67 -7.84 17.32
N ALA A 84 1.75 -6.77 18.11
CA ALA A 84 2.05 -5.43 17.62
C ALA A 84 3.46 -5.34 17.00
N ASP A 85 4.47 -5.91 17.64
CA ASP A 85 5.85 -5.93 17.15
C ASP A 85 5.98 -6.77 15.87
N ALA A 86 5.29 -7.92 15.80
CA ALA A 86 5.22 -8.72 14.59
C ALA A 86 4.57 -7.95 13.43
N ALA A 87 3.46 -7.23 13.69
CA ALA A 87 2.79 -6.41 12.69
C ALA A 87 3.65 -5.24 12.21
N ASN A 88 4.37 -4.59 13.12
CA ASN A 88 5.27 -3.48 12.79
C ASN A 88 6.48 -3.96 11.97
N SER A 89 7.04 -5.12 12.32
CA SER A 89 8.13 -5.74 11.56
C SER A 89 7.71 -6.10 10.13
N ALA A 90 6.48 -6.61 9.95
CA ALA A 90 5.93 -6.87 8.63
C ALA A 90 5.76 -5.58 7.80
N ALA A 91 5.33 -4.48 8.44
CA ALA A 91 5.24 -3.16 7.79
C ALA A 91 6.61 -2.67 7.31
N LEU A 92 7.64 -2.79 8.15
CA LEU A 92 9.01 -2.37 7.83
C LEU A 92 9.62 -3.21 6.70
N ALA A 93 9.46 -4.54 6.75
CA ALA A 93 9.94 -5.44 5.70
C ALA A 93 9.34 -5.07 4.33
N ARG A 94 8.08 -4.61 4.31
CA ARG A 94 7.41 -4.17 3.08
C ARG A 94 7.96 -2.85 2.54
N THR A 95 8.24 -1.87 3.40
CA THR A 95 8.88 -0.61 2.98
C THR A 95 10.26 -0.83 2.38
N VAL A 96 11.04 -1.77 2.94
CA VAL A 96 12.36 -2.13 2.40
C VAL A 96 12.25 -2.80 1.03
N ALA A 97 11.25 -3.67 0.82
CA ALA A 97 11.02 -4.33 -0.47
C ALA A 97 10.57 -3.36 -1.59
N ASP A 98 9.89 -2.26 -1.28
CA ASP A 98 9.48 -1.25 -2.28
C ASP A 98 10.61 -0.28 -2.67
N THR A 99 11.74 -0.27 -1.93
CA THR A 99 12.89 0.63 -2.17
C THR A 99 14.12 -0.07 -2.77
N ALA A 100 14.07 -1.39 -2.95
CA ALA A 100 15.13 -2.22 -3.53
C ALA A 100 14.81 -2.59 -4.98
#